data_AF-A0A2E0LFI6-F1
#
_entry.id   AF-A0A2E0LFI6-F1
#
_cell.length_a   1.000
_cell.length_b   1.000
_cell.length_c   1.000
_cell.angle_alpha   90.00
_cell.angle_beta   90.00
_cell.angle_gamma   90.00
#
_symmetry.space_group_name_H-M   'P 1'
#
loop_
_entity.id
_entity.type
_entity.pdbx_description
1 polymer ?
#
loop_
_entity_poly.entity_id
_entity_poly.type
_entity_poly.pdbx_seq_one_letter_code
_entity_poly.pdbx_strand_id
1 'polypeptide(L)'
;MTPNRIAIFTAATALLVAGGSAQAETIRVEPGKWQVESTSSNPFTGPQTFSSTQCIREESFDPTEEMAKSAECHLLSHEVSGNAMTWTMSCQMEQMTMQAEGRFESRGASASGRMTMSADMGGHPFTMEVTWSGTRIGPCD
;
A
#
# COMPACT_ATOMS: atom_id res chain seq x y z
N MET A 1 12.95 -55.84 51.99
CA MET A 1 13.88 -55.69 50.86
C MET A 1 13.21 -54.82 49.80
N THR A 2 13.65 -53.57 49.69
CA THR A 2 13.32 -52.61 48.61
C THR A 2 13.93 -53.08 47.28
N PRO A 3 13.36 -52.70 46.11
CA PRO A 3 13.78 -51.45 45.45
C PRO A 3 12.60 -50.68 44.81
N ASN A 4 12.43 -49.40 45.10
CA ASN A 4 12.96 -48.25 44.33
C ASN A 4 12.51 -48.19 42.86
N ARG A 5 11.56 -47.30 42.55
CA ARG A 5 11.33 -46.75 41.19
C ARG A 5 10.90 -45.27 41.26
N ILE A 6 11.90 -44.41 41.15
CA ILE A 6 11.98 -43.20 40.29
C ILE A 6 10.73 -42.31 40.31
N ALA A 7 10.78 -41.24 41.11
CA ALA A 7 9.90 -40.09 40.98
C ALA A 7 10.33 -39.25 39.76
N ILE A 8 9.50 -39.24 38.71
CA ILE A 8 9.68 -38.36 37.56
C ILE A 8 9.04 -37.01 37.90
N PHE A 9 9.86 -36.00 38.16
CA PHE A 9 9.42 -34.62 38.25
C PHE A 9 9.20 -34.09 36.83
N THR A 10 7.94 -34.07 36.38
CA THR A 10 7.55 -33.46 35.11
C THR A 10 7.58 -31.93 35.27
N ALA A 11 8.66 -31.30 34.80
CA ALA A 11 8.74 -29.85 34.69
C ALA A 11 7.80 -29.38 33.57
N ALA A 12 6.71 -28.70 33.94
CA ALA A 12 5.79 -28.09 33.00
C ALA A 12 6.44 -26.85 32.37
N THR A 13 7.05 -27.01 31.18
CA THR A 13 7.54 -25.90 30.39
C THR A 13 6.36 -25.16 29.77
N ALA A 14 6.02 -23.98 30.31
CA ALA A 14 5.05 -23.07 29.71
C ALA A 14 5.61 -22.52 28.40
N LEU A 15 5.10 -22.99 27.26
CA LEU A 15 5.30 -22.32 25.97
C LEU A 15 4.53 -20.99 25.99
N LEU A 16 5.23 -19.89 26.27
CA LEU A 16 4.75 -18.56 25.92
C LEU A 16 4.74 -18.44 24.40
N VAL A 17 3.57 -18.65 23.79
CA VAL A 17 3.31 -18.23 22.42
C VAL A 17 3.25 -16.70 22.44
N ALA A 18 4.37 -16.06 22.10
CA ALA A 18 4.39 -14.65 21.75
C ALA A 18 3.59 -14.49 20.45
N GLY A 19 2.28 -14.26 20.57
CA GLY A 19 1.46 -13.81 19.47
C GLY A 19 1.97 -12.43 19.05
N GLY A 20 2.77 -12.40 17.99
CA GLY A 20 3.09 -11.15 17.31
C GLY A 20 1.78 -10.56 16.80
N SER A 21 1.34 -9.47 17.41
CA SER A 21 0.25 -8.67 16.90
C SER A 21 0.66 -8.20 15.50
N ALA A 22 0.02 -8.71 14.46
CA ALA A 22 0.06 -8.08 13.14
C ALA A 22 -0.58 -6.70 13.31
N GLN A 23 0.22 -5.68 13.59
CA GLN A 23 -0.24 -4.31 13.57
C GLN A 23 -0.36 -3.92 12.11
N ALA A 24 -1.56 -3.50 11.70
CA ALA A 24 -1.76 -2.88 10.41
C ALA A 24 -0.83 -1.66 10.31
N GLU A 25 0.05 -1.67 9.32
CA GLU A 25 1.05 -0.61 9.15
C GLU A 25 0.39 0.59 8.46
N THR A 26 0.03 1.60 9.25
CA THR A 26 -0.65 2.81 8.74
C THR A 26 0.33 3.87 8.29
N ILE A 27 -0.03 4.64 7.26
CA ILE A 27 0.70 5.84 6.83
C ILE A 27 0.06 7.08 7.44
N ARG A 28 0.86 7.96 8.05
CA ARG A 28 0.35 9.22 8.61
C ARG A 28 0.22 10.31 7.55
N VAL A 29 -0.80 11.14 7.72
CA VAL A 29 -1.14 12.28 6.85
C VAL A 29 -1.71 13.40 7.73
N GLU A 30 -1.40 14.65 7.40
CA GLU A 30 -1.98 15.78 8.14
C GLU A 30 -3.44 16.05 7.72
N PRO A 31 -4.41 16.08 8.65
CA PRO A 31 -5.79 16.43 8.32
C PRO A 31 -5.92 17.85 7.75
N GLY A 32 -6.76 18.01 6.74
CA GLY A 32 -7.04 19.29 6.10
C GLY A 32 -7.54 19.17 4.67
N LYS A 33 -7.62 20.31 4.00
CA LYS A 33 -7.91 20.40 2.58
C LYS A 33 -6.60 20.21 1.81
N TRP A 34 -6.59 19.27 0.88
CA TRP A 34 -5.44 18.89 0.08
C TRP A 34 -5.71 19.15 -1.39
N GLN A 35 -4.74 19.74 -2.07
CA GLN A 35 -4.67 19.77 -3.53
C GLN A 35 -3.80 18.61 -3.99
N VAL A 36 -4.34 17.79 -4.89
CA VAL A 36 -3.66 16.64 -5.47
C VAL A 36 -3.55 16.84 -6.97
N GLU A 37 -2.33 16.72 -7.48
CA GLU A 37 -2.05 16.68 -8.91
C GLU A 37 -1.64 15.26 -9.30
N SER A 38 -2.19 14.78 -10.40
CA SER A 38 -1.89 13.46 -10.97
C SER A 38 -1.50 13.64 -12.41
N THR A 39 -0.31 13.18 -12.80
CA THR A 39 0.13 13.17 -14.19
C THR A 39 0.24 11.74 -14.68
N SER A 40 -0.54 11.39 -15.70
CA SER A 40 -0.48 10.08 -16.35
C SER A 40 0.18 10.21 -17.71
N SER A 41 1.21 9.42 -17.98
CA SER A 41 1.74 9.23 -19.32
C SER A 41 0.90 8.19 -20.05
N ASN A 42 0.54 8.51 -21.29
CA ASN A 42 -0.08 7.58 -22.21
C ASN A 42 0.72 7.66 -23.53
N PRO A 43 1.27 6.55 -24.05
CA PRO A 43 2.12 6.60 -25.23
C PRO A 43 1.38 6.99 -26.52
N PHE A 44 0.05 6.97 -26.53
CA PHE A 44 -0.76 7.38 -27.69
C PHE A 44 -1.21 8.84 -27.64
N THR A 45 -1.51 9.36 -26.45
CA THR A 45 -2.06 10.72 -26.27
C THR A 45 -1.10 11.71 -25.62
N GLY A 46 0.07 11.25 -25.17
CA GLY A 46 1.00 12.04 -24.38
C GLY A 46 0.58 12.18 -22.91
N PRO A 47 1.37 12.90 -22.10
CA PRO A 47 1.08 13.11 -20.68
C PRO A 47 -0.16 14.00 -20.48
N GLN A 48 -0.99 13.63 -19.51
CA GLN A 48 -2.17 14.38 -19.09
C GLN A 48 -2.09 14.63 -17.59
N THR A 49 -2.33 15.88 -17.17
CA THR A 49 -2.31 16.27 -15.76
C THR A 49 -3.70 16.65 -15.29
N PHE A 50 -4.11 16.09 -14.17
CA PHE A 50 -5.38 16.36 -13.50
C PHE A 50 -5.11 16.92 -12.12
N SER A 51 -5.84 17.97 -11.73
CA SER A 51 -5.80 18.52 -10.38
C SER A 51 -7.16 18.34 -9.71
N SER A 52 -7.15 17.94 -8.45
CA SER A 52 -8.35 17.80 -7.64
C SER A 52 -8.09 18.31 -6.22
N THR A 53 -9.16 18.73 -5.55
CA THR A 53 -9.11 19.16 -4.16
C THR A 53 -10.02 18.28 -3.35
N GLN A 54 -9.51 17.75 -2.23
CA GLN A 54 -10.27 16.88 -1.35
C GLN A 54 -9.97 17.17 0.12
N CYS A 55 -10.91 16.80 0.98
CA CYS A 55 -10.81 16.96 2.42
C CYS A 55 -10.43 15.63 3.07
N ILE A 56 -9.25 15.59 3.68
CA ILE A 56 -8.75 14.45 4.46
C ILE A 56 -8.99 14.77 5.94
N ARG A 57 -9.76 13.92 6.62
CA ARG A 57 -10.12 14.14 8.04
C ARG A 57 -9.34 13.24 8.98
N GLU A 58 -8.89 12.11 8.46
CA GLU A 58 -8.13 11.08 9.15
C GLU A 58 -6.65 11.49 9.24
N GLU A 59 -6.02 11.17 10.37
CA GLU A 59 -4.59 11.44 10.62
C GLU A 59 -3.66 10.32 10.10
N SER A 60 -4.26 9.21 9.69
CA SER A 60 -3.57 8.08 9.08
C SER A 60 -4.55 7.24 8.27
N PHE A 61 -4.03 6.44 7.35
CA PHE A 61 -4.80 5.45 6.60
C PHE A 61 -4.02 4.15 6.50
N ASP A 62 -4.74 3.04 6.41
CA ASP A 62 -4.16 1.76 6.03
C ASP A 62 -4.13 1.67 4.50
N PRO A 63 -2.94 1.74 3.88
CA PRO A 63 -2.85 1.74 2.44
C PRO A 63 -3.28 0.39 1.82
N THR A 64 -3.21 -0.71 2.57
CA THR A 64 -3.66 -2.03 2.10
C THR A 64 -5.18 -2.11 2.05
N GLU A 65 -5.86 -1.49 3.02
CA GLU A 65 -7.33 -1.36 3.01
C GLU A 65 -7.78 -0.49 1.84
N GLU A 66 -7.09 0.64 1.59
CA GLU A 66 -7.38 1.49 0.43
C GLU A 66 -7.21 0.74 -0.89
N MET A 67 -6.15 -0.06 -1.02
CA MET A 67 -5.92 -0.86 -2.22
C MET A 67 -6.92 -2.00 -2.40
N ALA A 68 -7.39 -2.61 -1.30
CA ALA A 68 -8.41 -3.66 -1.33
C ALA A 68 -9.77 -3.16 -1.86
N LYS A 69 -10.02 -1.86 -1.85
CA LYS A 69 -11.22 -1.26 -2.47
C LYS A 69 -11.19 -1.35 -4.00
N SER A 70 -10.03 -1.61 -4.62
CA SER A 70 -9.92 -1.86 -6.05
C SER A 70 -10.29 -3.32 -6.38
N ALA A 71 -11.55 -3.53 -6.78
CA ALA A 71 -12.07 -4.87 -7.07
C ALA A 71 -11.36 -5.60 -8.24
N GLU A 72 -10.68 -4.85 -9.11
CA GLU A 72 -10.05 -5.38 -10.33
C GLU A 72 -8.55 -5.66 -10.16
N CYS A 73 -7.96 -5.30 -9.01
CA CYS A 73 -6.52 -5.43 -8.76
C CYS A 73 -6.22 -6.34 -7.57
N HIS A 74 -5.39 -7.35 -7.79
CA HIS A 74 -4.88 -8.24 -6.75
C HIS A 74 -3.52 -7.75 -6.24
N LEU A 75 -3.41 -7.49 -4.94
CA LEU A 75 -2.16 -7.12 -4.29
C LEU A 75 -1.24 -8.35 -4.20
N LEU A 76 -0.09 -8.31 -4.89
CA LEU A 76 0.90 -9.39 -4.89
C LEU A 76 1.89 -9.25 -3.74
N SER A 77 2.36 -8.03 -3.50
CA SER A 77 3.28 -7.71 -2.43
C SER A 77 3.12 -6.24 -2.01
N HIS A 78 3.44 -5.97 -0.75
CA HIS A 78 3.60 -4.62 -0.24
C HIS A 78 4.64 -4.59 0.88
N GLU A 79 5.20 -3.42 1.11
CA GLU A 79 6.04 -3.12 2.25
C GLU A 79 5.71 -1.71 2.71
N VAL A 80 5.37 -1.55 3.99
CA VAL A 80 5.21 -0.24 4.61
C VAL A 80 6.41 0.00 5.52
N SER A 81 7.06 1.15 5.36
CA SER A 81 8.20 1.56 6.18
C SER A 81 8.02 3.01 6.59
N GLY A 82 7.52 3.22 7.81
CA GLY A 82 7.20 4.55 8.33
C GLY A 82 6.03 5.17 7.56
N ASN A 83 6.26 6.30 6.89
CA ASN A 83 5.25 7.00 6.08
C ASN A 83 5.39 6.72 4.58
N ALA A 84 6.10 5.66 4.21
CA ALA A 84 6.27 5.25 2.83
C ALA A 84 5.75 3.83 2.62
N MET A 85 5.27 3.55 1.41
CA MET A 85 4.89 2.22 0.99
C MET A 85 5.36 1.95 -0.42
N THR A 86 5.76 0.71 -0.68
CA THR A 86 5.95 0.15 -2.02
C THR A 86 5.01 -1.03 -2.23
N TRP A 87 4.54 -1.23 -3.44
CA TRP A 87 3.64 -2.33 -3.77
C TRP A 87 3.83 -2.86 -5.17
N THR A 88 3.39 -4.10 -5.36
CA THR A 88 3.16 -4.72 -6.66
C THR A 88 1.76 -5.31 -6.69
N MET A 89 1.01 -5.02 -7.75
CA MET A 89 -0.33 -5.53 -8.00
C MET A 89 -0.43 -6.13 -9.39
N SER A 90 -1.33 -7.11 -9.54
CA SER A 90 -1.80 -7.61 -10.83
C SER A 90 -3.26 -7.22 -11.01
N CYS A 91 -3.57 -6.38 -11.99
CA CYS A 91 -4.92 -5.97 -12.32
C CYS A 91 -5.45 -6.74 -13.54
N GLN A 92 -6.65 -7.31 -13.42
CA GLN A 92 -7.35 -7.88 -14.58
C GLN A 92 -8.24 -6.80 -15.20
N MET A 93 -7.98 -6.46 -16.46
CA MET A 93 -8.77 -5.51 -17.23
C MET A 93 -9.26 -6.19 -18.51
N GLU A 94 -10.58 -6.40 -18.61
CA GLU A 94 -11.23 -7.10 -19.72
C GLU A 94 -10.53 -8.41 -20.12
N GLN A 95 -9.66 -8.37 -21.14
CA GLN A 95 -8.95 -9.53 -21.71
C GLN A 95 -7.43 -9.46 -21.47
N MET A 96 -6.97 -8.55 -20.62
CA MET A 96 -5.56 -8.25 -20.39
C MET A 96 -5.23 -8.28 -18.91
N THR A 97 -4.06 -8.82 -18.58
CA THR A 97 -3.49 -8.70 -17.25
C THR A 97 -2.43 -7.60 -17.27
N MET A 98 -2.57 -6.65 -16.36
CA MET A 98 -1.66 -5.53 -16.20
C MET A 98 -0.92 -5.67 -14.87
N GLN A 99 0.40 -5.50 -14.90
CA GLN A 99 1.22 -5.42 -13.69
C GLN A 99 1.41 -3.95 -13.31
N ALA A 100 1.19 -3.63 -12.05
CA ALA A 100 1.37 -2.29 -11.50
C ALA A 100 2.34 -2.32 -10.33
N GLU A 101 3.42 -1.54 -10.44
CA GLU A 101 4.39 -1.34 -9.37
C GLU A 101 4.34 0.11 -8.93
N GLY A 102 4.29 0.36 -7.63
CA GLY A 102 4.16 1.71 -7.14
C GLY A 102 4.90 1.98 -5.84
N ARG A 103 5.07 3.28 -5.59
CA ARG A 103 5.59 3.83 -4.35
C ARG A 103 4.79 5.06 -3.97
N PHE A 104 4.51 5.18 -2.68
CA PHE A 104 3.89 6.35 -2.07
C PHE A 104 4.71 6.77 -0.86
N GLU A 105 4.76 8.07 -0.60
CA GLU A 105 5.39 8.64 0.58
C GLU A 105 4.63 9.89 1.04
N SER A 106 4.40 9.97 2.35
CA SER A 106 3.85 11.14 3.04
C SER A 106 4.91 11.83 3.90
N ARG A 107 4.96 13.16 3.80
CA ARG A 107 5.86 14.07 4.51
C ARG A 107 5.08 15.25 5.07
N GLY A 108 4.32 15.00 6.14
CA GLY A 108 3.55 16.01 6.85
C GLY A 108 2.50 16.65 5.95
N ALA A 109 2.71 17.92 5.58
CA ALA A 109 1.84 18.70 4.69
C ALA A 109 2.03 18.43 3.19
N SER A 110 2.86 17.44 2.82
CA SER A 110 3.08 17.03 1.43
C SER A 110 3.05 15.51 1.28
N ALA A 111 2.64 15.03 0.11
CA ALA A 111 2.68 13.63 -0.26
C ALA A 111 3.11 13.47 -1.71
N SER A 112 3.70 12.35 -2.05
CA SER A 112 4.09 12.04 -3.41
C SER A 112 4.01 10.55 -3.69
N GLY A 113 3.82 10.19 -4.96
CA GLY A 113 4.01 8.82 -5.36
C GLY A 113 4.21 8.69 -6.86
N ARG A 114 4.56 7.47 -7.26
CA ARG A 114 4.68 7.06 -8.65
C ARG A 114 4.19 5.64 -8.77
N MET A 115 3.60 5.34 -9.91
CA MET A 115 3.27 3.98 -10.31
C MET A 115 3.62 3.77 -11.78
N THR A 116 4.17 2.60 -12.07
CA THR A 116 4.43 2.12 -13.42
C THR A 116 3.49 0.96 -13.66
N MET A 117 2.71 1.06 -14.73
CA MET A 117 1.79 0.03 -15.18
C MET A 117 2.32 -0.55 -16.49
N SER A 118 2.36 -1.88 -16.58
CA SER A 118 2.86 -2.59 -17.76
C SER A 118 1.91 -3.70 -18.17
N ALA A 119 1.72 -3.85 -19.48
CA ALA A 119 0.89 -4.90 -20.08
C ALA A 119 1.47 -5.32 -21.42
N ASP A 120 1.08 -6.51 -21.90
CA ASP A 120 1.31 -6.96 -23.27
C ASP A 120 -0.01 -7.05 -24.01
N MET A 121 -0.11 -6.34 -25.14
CA MET A 121 -1.29 -6.35 -26.00
C MET A 121 -0.98 -7.08 -27.30
N GLY A 122 -1.10 -8.41 -27.28
CA GLY A 122 -0.90 -9.23 -28.49
C GLY A 122 0.54 -9.18 -29.03
N GLY A 123 1.53 -9.20 -28.13
CA GLY A 123 2.96 -9.13 -28.46
C GLY A 123 3.53 -7.72 -28.53
N HIS A 124 2.73 -6.69 -28.22
CA HIS A 124 3.18 -5.32 -28.12
C HIS A 124 3.23 -4.89 -26.65
N PRO A 125 4.43 -4.72 -26.07
CA PRO A 125 4.55 -4.23 -24.71
C PRO A 125 4.12 -2.76 -24.64
N PHE A 126 3.40 -2.45 -23.57
CA PHE A 126 2.87 -1.12 -23.30
C PHE A 126 3.16 -0.77 -21.84
N THR A 127 3.64 0.45 -21.62
CA THR A 127 3.95 0.98 -20.30
C THR A 127 3.31 2.35 -20.12
N MET A 128 2.68 2.56 -18.97
CA MET A 128 2.20 3.86 -18.50
C MET A 128 2.88 4.19 -17.18
N GLU A 129 3.15 5.48 -16.98
CA GLU A 129 3.63 6.00 -15.72
C GLU A 129 2.63 6.99 -15.18
N VAL A 130 2.31 6.87 -13.90
CA VAL A 130 1.47 7.81 -13.18
C VAL A 130 2.30 8.39 -12.05
N THR A 131 2.31 9.72 -11.91
CA THR A 131 2.89 10.40 -10.76
C THR A 131 1.83 11.21 -10.04
N TRP A 132 1.93 11.25 -8.71
CA TRP A 132 1.04 12.05 -7.88
C TRP A 132 1.85 12.97 -6.98
N SER A 133 1.36 14.18 -6.78
CA SER A 133 1.82 15.11 -5.75
C SER A 133 0.60 15.65 -5.00
N GLY A 134 0.67 15.62 -3.67
CA GLY A 134 -0.33 16.18 -2.79
C GLY A 134 0.29 17.28 -1.94
N THR A 135 -0.41 18.41 -1.77
CA THR A 135 -0.03 19.45 -0.81
C THR A 135 -1.25 19.89 -0.01
N ARG A 136 -1.09 20.00 1.31
CA ARG A 136 -2.11 20.55 2.20
C ARG A 136 -2.21 22.05 1.99
N ILE A 137 -3.40 22.51 1.58
CA ILE A 137 -3.68 23.92 1.26
C ILE A 137 -4.45 24.65 2.37
N GLY A 138 -4.82 23.96 3.46
CA GLY A 138 -5.45 24.60 4.62
C GLY A 138 -6.33 23.66 5.43
N PRO A 139 -7.15 24.19 6.36
CA PRO A 139 -8.21 23.43 7.00
C PRO A 139 -9.30 23.06 5.98
N CYS A 140 -10.09 22.04 6.33
CA CYS A 140 -11.34 21.76 5.64
C CYS A 140 -12.38 22.85 5.92
N ASP A 141 -13.25 23.08 4.94
CA ASP A 141 -14.39 23.98 5.07
C ASP A 141 -15.53 23.31 5.86
#